data_AF-A0A7X6A7K7-F1
#
_entry.id   AF-A0A7X6A7K7-F1
#
_cell.length_a   1.000
_cell.length_b   1.000
_cell.length_c   1.000
_cell.angle_alpha   90.00
_cell.angle_beta   90.00
_cell.angle_gamma   90.00
#
_symmetry.space_group_name_H-M   'P 1'
#
loop_
_entity.id
_entity.type
_entity.pdbx_description
1 polymer ?
#
loop_
_entity_poly.entity_id
_entity_poly.type
_entity_poly.pdbx_seq_one_letter_code
_entity_poly.pdbx_strand_id
1 'polypeptide(L)' 'GREAERIGLVSKCAPREQVLPTALEVAEKLGRGPQLAIRWTKRALNHWIRSAGPIFDASLAFEMLNFFDEDVAEGAK' A
#
# COMPACT_ATOMS: atom_id res chain seq x y z
N GLY A 1 -9.02 0.49 -9.68
CA GLY A 1 -9.83 -0.53 -8.97
C GLY A 1 -9.61 -1.89 -9.58
N ARG A 2 -10.40 -2.26 -10.60
CA ARG A 2 -10.36 -3.59 -11.24
C ARG A 2 -8.97 -4.00 -11.72
N GLU A 3 -8.27 -3.11 -12.41
CA GLU A 3 -6.93 -3.42 -12.92
C GLU A 3 -5.91 -3.65 -11.80
N ALA A 4 -5.94 -2.81 -10.75
CA ALA A 4 -5.06 -2.95 -9.59
C ALA A 4 -5.27 -4.31 -8.88
N GLU A 5 -6.50 -4.81 -8.81
CA GLU A 5 -6.77 -6.14 -8.26
C GLU A 5 -6.28 -7.24 -9.20
N ARG A 6 -6.55 -7.13 -10.51
CA ARG A 6 -6.11 -8.09 -11.54
C ARG A 6 -4.59 -8.33 -11.53
N ILE A 7 -3.80 -7.27 -11.32
CA ILE A 7 -2.33 -7.34 -11.28
C ILE A 7 -1.77 -7.64 -9.88
N GLY A 8 -2.63 -7.78 -8.85
CA GLY A 8 -2.21 -8.09 -7.48
C GLY A 8 -1.71 -6.90 -6.66
N LEU A 9 -1.92 -5.65 -7.12
CA LEU A 9 -1.58 -4.44 -6.35
C LEU A 9 -2.49 -4.26 -5.13
N VAL A 10 -3.74 -4.71 -5.21
CA VAL A 10 -4.70 -4.73 -4.09
C VAL A 10 -5.35 -6.10 -3.95
N SER A 11 -5.76 -6.47 -2.74
CA SER A 11 -6.33 -7.79 -2.46
C SER A 11 -7.78 -7.98 -2.93
N LYS A 12 -8.56 -6.89 -3.08
CA LYS A 12 -9.97 -6.93 -3.51
C LYS A 12 -10.37 -5.59 -4.14
N CYS A 13 -11.19 -5.63 -5.18
CA CYS A 13 -11.89 -4.48 -5.74
C CYS A 13 -13.40 -4.61 -5.48
N ALA A 14 -14.09 -3.51 -5.19
CA ALA A 14 -15.53 -3.45 -4.96
C ALA A 14 -16.15 -2.18 -5.58
N PRO A 15 -17.49 -2.13 -5.82
CA PRO A 15 -18.19 -0.89 -6.14
C PRO A 15 -17.93 0.19 -5.09
N ARG A 16 -17.94 1.46 -5.49
CA ARG A 16 -17.55 2.60 -4.63
C ARG A 16 -18.31 2.62 -3.31
N GLU A 17 -19.60 2.37 -3.36
CA GLU A 17 -20.53 2.38 -2.24
C GLU A 17 -20.30 1.20 -1.29
N GLN A 18 -19.65 0.13 -1.77
CA GLN A 18 -19.38 -1.10 -1.04
C GLN A 18 -17.95 -1.17 -0.48
N VAL A 19 -17.08 -0.21 -0.80
CA VAL A 19 -15.67 -0.21 -0.35
C VAL A 19 -15.61 -0.23 1.18
N LEU A 20 -16.27 0.73 1.84
CA LEU A 20 -16.23 0.84 3.30
C LEU A 20 -16.92 -0.35 4.00
N PRO A 21 -18.15 -0.75 3.62
CA PRO A 21 -18.77 -1.94 4.18
C PRO A 21 -17.88 -3.19 4.08
N THR A 22 -17.27 -3.43 2.91
CA THR A 22 -16.38 -4.58 2.69
C THR A 22 -15.11 -4.49 3.52
N ALA A 23 -14.51 -3.31 3.65
CA ALA A 23 -13.31 -3.11 4.46
C ALA A 23 -13.58 -3.38 5.95
N LEU A 24 -14.74 -2.94 6.45
CA LEU A 24 -15.15 -3.16 7.83
C LEU A 24 -15.44 -4.64 8.12
N GLU A 25 -16.05 -5.37 7.18
CA GLU A 25 -16.25 -6.82 7.30
C GLU A 25 -14.89 -7.56 7.45
N VAL A 26 -13.89 -7.20 6.64
CA VAL A 26 -12.54 -7.77 6.74
C VAL A 26 -11.89 -7.41 8.07
N ALA A 27 -12.03 -6.16 8.51
CA ALA A 27 -11.50 -5.70 9.80
C ALA A 27 -12.15 -6.44 10.98
N GLU A 28 -13.46 -6.65 10.95
CA GLU A 28 -14.20 -7.40 11.97
C GLU A 28 -13.75 -8.87 12.03
N LYS A 29 -13.57 -9.51 10.87
CA LYS A 29 -13.03 -10.87 10.77
C LYS A 29 -11.63 -10.97 11.39
N LEU A 30 -10.74 -10.04 11.08
CA LEU A 30 -9.39 -10.00 11.66
C LEU A 30 -9.42 -9.66 13.15
N GLY A 31 -10.31 -8.76 13.57
CA GLY A 31 -10.48 -8.35 14.96
C GLY A 31 -10.99 -9.47 15.87
N ARG A 32 -11.83 -10.37 15.35
CA ARG A 32 -12.31 -11.56 16.05
C ARG A 32 -11.36 -12.76 15.97
N GLY A 33 -10.32 -12.69 15.13
CA GLY A 33 -9.35 -13.76 14.93
C GLY A 33 -8.23 -13.83 16.00
N PRO A 34 -7.35 -14.84 15.90
CA PRO A 34 -6.23 -15.02 16.84
C PRO A 34 -5.20 -13.89 16.69
N GLN A 35 -5.23 -12.92 17.61
CA GLN A 35 -4.50 -11.67 17.48
C GLN A 35 -2.98 -11.85 17.37
N LEU A 36 -2.38 -12.73 18.17
CA LEU A 36 -0.93 -12.97 18.13
C LEU A 36 -0.49 -13.57 16.79
N ALA A 37 -1.19 -14.60 16.31
CA ALA A 37 -0.89 -15.23 15.03
C ALA A 37 -0.99 -14.23 13.87
N ILE A 38 -2.09 -13.46 13.80
CA ILE A 38 -2.28 -12.45 12.75
C ILE A 38 -1.15 -11.41 12.76
N ARG A 39 -0.81 -10.88 13.94
CA ARG A 39 0.24 -9.86 14.09
C ARG A 39 1.62 -10.39 13.69
N TRP A 40 1.96 -11.60 14.11
CA TRP A 40 3.27 -12.19 13.80
C TRP A 40 3.38 -12.64 12.34
N THR A 41 2.32 -13.17 11.74
CA THR A 41 2.28 -13.44 10.30
C THR A 41 2.49 -12.15 9.50
N LYS A 42 1.77 -11.07 9.81
CA LYS A 42 1.98 -9.76 9.18
C LYS A 42 3.43 -9.27 9.38
N ARG A 43 3.98 -9.42 10.59
CA ARG A 43 5.34 -8.98 10.88
C ARG A 43 6.37 -9.74 10.05
N ALA A 44 6.24 -11.07 9.94
CA ALA A 44 7.10 -11.94 9.15
C ALA A 44 7.06 -11.55 7.67
N LEU A 45 5.86 -11.39 7.09
CA LEU A 45 5.70 -10.97 5.69
C LEU A 45 6.27 -9.57 5.43
N ASN A 46 6.07 -8.62 6.35
CA ASN A 46 6.59 -7.26 6.19
C ASN A 46 8.13 -7.18 6.17
N HIS A 47 8.87 -8.22 6.53
CA HIS A 47 10.32 -8.20 6.37
C HIS A 47 10.76 -8.13 4.91
N TRP A 48 9.98 -8.68 3.96
CA TRP A 48 10.22 -8.52 2.52
C TRP A 48 10.18 -7.06 2.06
N ILE A 49 9.27 -6.27 2.64
CA ILE A 49 9.18 -4.83 2.34
C ILE A 49 10.33 -4.09 3.04
N ARG A 50 10.64 -4.44 4.29
CA ARG A 50 11.73 -3.79 5.05
C ARG A 50 13.10 -3.99 4.43
N SER A 51 13.36 -5.14 3.79
CA SER A 51 14.63 -5.33 3.07
C SER A 51 14.81 -4.38 1.91
N ALA A 52 13.73 -3.82 1.35
CA ALA A 52 13.78 -2.80 0.31
C ALA A 52 13.86 -1.36 0.85
N GLY A 53 14.04 -1.17 2.17
CA GLY A 53 14.12 0.15 2.80
C GLY A 53 15.11 1.12 2.13
N PRO A 54 16.39 0.73 1.90
CA PRO A 54 17.36 1.62 1.25
C PRO A 54 16.98 2.01 -0.20
N ILE A 55 16.30 1.12 -0.93
CA ILE A 55 15.81 1.42 -2.28
C ILE A 55 14.72 2.49 -2.21
N PHE A 56 13.81 2.36 -1.23
CA PHE A 56 12.78 3.35 -0.98
C PHE A 56 13.38 4.71 -0.57
N ASP A 57 14.33 4.74 0.37
CA ASP A 57 14.98 5.98 0.82
C ASP A 57 15.67 6.73 -0.33
N ALA A 58 16.39 6.00 -1.19
CA ALA A 58 17.02 6.59 -2.38
C ALA A 58 15.98 7.16 -3.35
N SER A 59 14.88 6.42 -3.61
CA SER A 59 13.81 6.90 -4.50
C SER A 59 13.20 8.22 -4.00
N LEU A 60 12.95 8.34 -2.69
CA LEU A 60 12.43 9.56 -2.08
C LEU A 60 13.43 10.71 -2.18
N ALA A 61 14.71 10.47 -1.91
CA ALA A 61 15.75 11.49 -2.02
C ALA A 61 15.85 12.03 -3.45
N PHE A 62 15.80 11.16 -4.46
CA PHE A 62 15.85 11.57 -5.87
C PHE A 62 14.58 12.30 -6.30
N GLU A 63 13.40 11.86 -5.85
CA GLU A 63 12.15 12.60 -6.06
C GLU A 63 12.25 14.02 -5.51
N MET A 64 12.72 14.19 -4.26
CA MET A 64 12.90 15.50 -3.64
C MET A 64 13.89 16.40 -4.37
N LEU A 65 14.97 15.83 -4.93
CA LEU A 65 15.91 16.61 -5.75
C LEU A 65 15.27 17.07 -7.06
N ASN A 66 14.46 16.21 -7.70
CA ASN A 66 13.76 16.54 -8.95
C ASN A 66 12.69 17.63 -8.76
N PHE A 67 12.18 17.83 -7.55
CA PHE A 67 11.27 18.95 -7.26
C PHE A 67 11.93 20.34 -7.43
N PHE A 68 13.26 20.42 -7.51
CA PHE A 68 13.97 21.66 -7.83
C PHE A 68 14.20 21.87 -9.33
N ASP A 69 13.84 20.89 -10.17
CA ASP A 69 13.95 20.97 -11.62
C ASP A 69 12.71 21.65 -12.25
N GLU A 70 12.85 22.20 -13.46
CA GLU A 70 11.76 22.85 -14.19
C GLU A 70 10.70 21.85 -14.67
N ASP A 71 11.08 20.57 -14.87
CA ASP A 71 10.20 19.50 -15.33
C ASP A 71 8.97 19.32 -14.43
N VAL A 72 9.09 19.57 -13.12
CA VAL A 72 7.95 19.47 -12.20
C VAL A 72 6.88 20.53 -12.47
N ALA A 73 7.30 21.73 -12.87
CA ALA A 73 6.39 22.82 -13.19
C ALA A 73 5.72 22.59 -14.55
N GLU A 74 6.40 21.94 -15.49
CA GLU A 74 5.80 21.58 -16.78
C GLU A 74 4.77 20.44 -16.62
N GLY A 75 5.09 19.39 -15.87
CA GLY A 75 4.17 18.27 -15.65
C GLY A 75 2.93 18.62 -14.81
N ALA A 76 2.97 19.74 -14.08
CA ALA A 76 1.86 20.22 -13.25
C ALA A 76 0.89 21.18 -13.98
N LYS A 77 1.23 21.63 -15.19
CA LYS A 77 0.32 22.43 -16.04
C LYS A 77 -0.76 21.56 -16.66
#